data_AF-A0A7Y9JY78-F1
#
_entry.id   AF-A0A7Y9JY78-F1
#
_cell.length_a   1.000
_cell.length_b   1.000
_cell.length_c   1.000
_cell.angle_alpha   90.00
_cell.angle_beta   90.00
_cell.angle_gamma   90.00
#
_symmetry.space_group_name_H-M   'P 1'
#
loop_
_entity.id
_entity.type
_entity.pdbx_description
1 polymer ?
#
loop_
_entity_poly.entity_id
_entity_poly.type
_entity_poly.pdbx_seq_one_letter_code
_entity_poly.pdbx_strand_id
1 'polypeptide(L)'
;MGERVVVRRRRDLPPDAPAGEPRHTDVLGHVVEIDDDGVTLRTRHGDVVHVPADVIALGKRVPPPPAPRTRRRREDDRPAP
;
A
#
# COMPACT_ATOMS: atom_id res chain seq x y z
N MET A 1 -12.64 -6.81 -11.16
CA MET A 1 -12.30 -5.71 -10.23
C MET A 1 -12.28 -6.26 -8.81
N GLY A 2 -11.39 -5.75 -7.94
CA GLY A 2 -11.11 -6.30 -6.60
C GLY A 2 -9.75 -6.99 -6.44
N GLU A 3 -8.94 -7.05 -7.50
CA GLU A 3 -7.59 -7.64 -7.44
C GLU A 3 -6.67 -6.78 -6.56
N ARG A 4 -5.90 -7.44 -5.69
CA ARG A 4 -4.96 -6.77 -4.80
C ARG A 4 -3.64 -6.53 -5.51
N VAL A 5 -3.22 -5.27 -5.59
CA VAL A 5 -2.01 -4.85 -6.31
C VAL A 5 -1.20 -3.86 -5.48
N VAL A 6 0.11 -3.86 -5.71
CA VAL A 6 0.99 -2.72 -5.42
C VAL A 6 1.19 -1.96 -6.73
N VAL A 7 1.05 -0.64 -6.67
CA VAL A 7 1.45 0.29 -7.72
C VAL A 7 2.55 1.18 -7.17
N ARG A 8 3.75 1.08 -7.73
CA ARG A 8 4.84 2.01 -7.46
C ARG A 8 4.67 3.24 -8.32
N ARG A 9 4.60 4.41 -7.70
CA ARG A 9 4.50 5.70 -8.37
C ARG A 9 5.69 6.61 -8.06
N ARG A 10 6.02 7.49 -9.00
CA ARG A 10 6.91 8.62 -8.76
C ARG A 10 6.21 9.61 -7.83
N ARG A 11 6.97 10.21 -6.91
CA ARG A 11 6.52 11.33 -6.10
C ARG A 11 6.81 12.61 -6.86
N ASP A 12 5.87 13.53 -6.84
CA ASP A 12 6.14 14.91 -7.18
C ASP A 12 6.95 15.52 -6.02
N LEU A 13 8.25 15.67 -6.24
CA LEU A 13 9.19 16.23 -5.28
C LEU A 13 9.75 17.52 -5.88
N PRO A 14 9.91 18.57 -5.06
CA PRO A 14 10.56 19.79 -5.52
C PRO A 14 11.99 19.48 -6.00
N PRO A 15 12.51 20.25 -6.97
CA PRO A 15 13.83 20.01 -7.55
C PRO A 15 14.96 20.11 -6.51
N ASP A 16 14.75 20.92 -5.48
CA ASP A 16 15.61 21.15 -4.31
C ASP A 16 15.34 20.20 -3.13
N ALA A 17 14.53 19.15 -3.32
CA ALA A 17 14.32 18.13 -2.31
C ALA A 17 15.67 17.58 -1.80
N PRO A 18 15.84 17.40 -0.48
CA PRO A 18 17.09 16.94 0.11
C PRO A 18 17.61 15.67 -0.55
N ALA A 19 18.92 15.60 -0.77
CA ALA A 19 19.58 14.39 -1.23
C ALA A 19 19.29 13.25 -0.23
N GLY A 20 18.59 12.22 -0.70
CA GLY A 20 18.16 11.08 0.11
C GLY A 20 16.65 10.89 0.22
N GLU A 21 15.84 11.89 -0.16
CA GLU A 21 14.39 11.74 -0.18
C GLU A 21 13.96 10.71 -1.24
N PRO A 22 13.19 9.67 -0.87
CA PRO A 22 12.82 8.63 -1.82
C PRO A 22 11.88 9.18 -2.91
N ARG A 23 12.33 9.09 -4.16
CA ARG A 23 11.59 9.56 -5.36
C ARG A 23 10.38 8.70 -5.74
N HIS A 24 10.25 7.52 -5.16
CA HIS A 24 9.16 6.58 -5.43
C HIS A 24 8.44 6.20 -4.15
N THR A 25 7.15 5.94 -4.26
CA THR A 25 6.33 5.41 -3.17
C THR A 25 5.37 4.37 -3.72
N ASP A 26 4.91 3.47 -2.85
CA ASP A 26 4.06 2.34 -3.20
C ASP A 26 2.65 2.55 -2.66
N VAL A 27 1.65 2.38 -3.52
CA VAL A 27 0.23 2.35 -3.16
C VAL A 27 -0.26 0.91 -3.22
N LEU A 28 -0.83 0.43 -2.13
CA LEU A 28 -1.30 -0.95 -1.99
C LEU A 28 -2.79 -0.97 -1.72
N GLY A 29 -3.54 -1.64 -2.59
CA GLY A 29 -4.99 -1.68 -2.50
C GLY A 29 -5.62 -2.67 -3.45
N HIS A 30 -6.94 -2.64 -3.50
CA HIS A 30 -7.74 -3.39 -4.45
C HIS A 30 -8.12 -2.49 -5.62
N VAL A 31 -7.95 -2.98 -6.85
CA VAL A 31 -8.36 -2.26 -8.06
C VAL A 31 -9.85 -2.04 -8.05
N VAL A 32 -10.24 -0.77 -8.09
CA VAL A 32 -11.62 -0.31 -8.29
C VAL A 32 -11.87 -0.13 -9.78
N GLU A 33 -10.95 0.58 -10.44
CA GLU A 33 -11.05 0.96 -11.85
C GLU A 33 -9.66 1.09 -12.48
N ILE A 34 -9.59 0.83 -13.78
CA ILE A 34 -8.43 1.08 -14.63
C ILE A 34 -8.97 1.70 -15.92
N ASP A 35 -8.39 2.82 -16.31
CA ASP A 35 -8.70 3.55 -17.53
C ASP A 35 -7.39 4.14 -18.12
N ASP A 36 -7.52 4.96 -19.16
CA ASP A 36 -6.38 5.59 -19.83
C ASP A 36 -5.72 6.68 -18.95
N ASP A 37 -6.43 7.24 -17.97
CA ASP A 37 -5.92 8.25 -17.05
C ASP A 37 -5.13 7.63 -15.89
N GLY A 38 -5.41 6.37 -15.53
CA GLY A 38 -4.60 5.59 -14.60
C GLY A 38 -5.33 4.47 -13.89
N VAL A 39 -5.03 4.34 -12.58
CA VAL A 39 -5.55 3.25 -11.74
C VAL A 39 -6.12 3.79 -10.45
N THR A 40 -7.37 3.42 -10.15
CA THR A 40 -8.03 3.75 -8.89
C THR A 40 -8.01 2.55 -7.95
N LEU A 41 -7.45 2.73 -6.75
CA LEU A 41 -7.28 1.70 -5.73
C LEU A 41 -8.06 2.02 -4.45
N ARG A 42 -8.71 1.01 -3.87
CA ARG A 42 -9.20 1.09 -2.48
C ARG A 42 -8.17 0.51 -1.53
N THR A 43 -7.62 1.33 -0.64
CA THR A 43 -6.61 0.91 0.35
C THR A 43 -7.24 0.02 1.43
N ARG A 44 -6.39 -0.61 2.25
CA ARG A 44 -6.86 -1.40 3.41
C ARG A 44 -7.69 -0.58 4.41
N HIS A 45 -7.42 0.72 4.55
CA HIS A 45 -8.12 1.58 5.50
C HIS A 45 -9.43 2.15 4.94
N GLY A 46 -9.73 1.86 3.67
CA GLY A 46 -10.96 2.31 3.01
C GLY A 46 -10.78 3.53 2.11
N ASP A 47 -9.60 4.15 2.09
CA ASP A 47 -9.32 5.29 1.22
C ASP A 47 -9.38 4.88 -0.26
N VAL A 48 -9.94 5.75 -1.09
CA VAL A 48 -9.87 5.62 -2.54
C VAL A 48 -8.75 6.53 -3.04
N VAL A 49 -7.74 5.93 -3.66
CA VAL A 49 -6.55 6.62 -4.17
C VAL A 49 -6.47 6.40 -5.67
N HIS A 50 -6.51 7.50 -6.42
CA HIS A 50 -6.21 7.48 -7.85
C HIS A 50 -4.70 7.68 -8.07
N VAL A 51 -4.12 6.87 -8.96
CA VAL A 51 -2.72 6.96 -9.37
C VAL A 51 -2.68 7.23 -10.88
N PRO A 52 -2.26 8.44 -11.31
CA PRO A 52 -2.19 8.80 -12.72
C PRO A 52 -1.20 7.93 -13.50
N ALA A 53 -1.53 7.62 -14.75
CA ALA A 53 -0.74 6.73 -15.61
C ALA A 53 0.70 7.22 -15.81
N ASP A 54 0.93 8.53 -15.95
CA ASP A 54 2.22 9.14 -16.24
C ASP A 54 3.24 9.01 -15.10
N VAL A 55 2.76 8.82 -13.86
CA VAL A 55 3.62 8.65 -12.68
C VAL A 55 3.81 7.19 -12.28
N ILE A 56 3.11 6.24 -12.91
CA ILE A 56 3.26 4.80 -12.60
C ILE A 56 4.59 4.30 -13.12
N ALA A 57 5.40 3.75 -12.21
CA ALA A 57 6.68 3.13 -12.54
C ALA A 57 6.58 1.61 -12.65
N LEU A 58 5.74 0.97 -11.82
CA LEU A 58 5.58 -0.48 -11.79
C LEU A 58 4.24 -0.88 -11.17
N GLY A 59 3.58 -1.89 -11.74
CA GLY A 59 2.45 -2.59 -11.12
C GLY A 59 2.80 -4.05 -10.82
N LYS A 60 2.35 -4.56 -9.66
CA LYS A 60 2.50 -5.98 -9.30
C LYS A 60 1.25 -6.50 -8.59
N ARG A 61 0.78 -7.67 -9.03
CA ARG A 61 -0.24 -8.46 -8.31
C ARG A 61 0.30 -8.97 -6.98
N VAL A 62 -0.48 -8.83 -5.92
CA VAL A 62 -0.08 -9.22 -4.57
C VAL A 62 -1.06 -10.25 -4.03
N PRO A 63 -0.57 -11.38 -3.47
CA PRO A 63 -1.46 -12.33 -2.81
C PRO A 63 -2.22 -11.69 -1.63
N PRO A 64 -3.32 -12.33 -1.18
CA PRO A 64 -4.00 -11.90 0.02
C PRO A 64 -3.04 -11.83 1.22
N PRO A 65 -3.25 -10.90 2.17
CA PRO A 65 -2.43 -10.81 3.37
C PRO A 65 -2.39 -12.17 4.10
N PRO A 66 -1.22 -12.58 4.63
CA PRO A 66 -1.13 -13.79 5.43
C PRO A 66 -2.05 -13.71 6.65
N ALA A 67 -2.52 -14.87 7.12
CA ALA A 67 -3.36 -14.96 8.31
C ALA A 67 -2.69 -14.25 9.50
N PRO A 68 -3.43 -13.45 10.29
CA PRO A 68 -2.88 -12.79 11.47
C PRO A 68 -2.27 -13.82 12.44
N ARG A 69 -1.04 -13.57 12.90
CA ARG A 69 -0.44 -14.40 13.95
C ARG A 69 -1.19 -14.16 15.26
N THR A 70 -1.71 -15.21 15.87
CA THR A 70 -2.24 -15.13 17.25
C THR A 70 -1.13 -14.63 18.16
N ARG A 71 -1.35 -13.49 18.82
CA ARG A 71 -0.43 -13.03 19.87
C ARG A 71 -0.63 -13.98 21.05
N ARG A 72 0.39 -14.75 21.43
CA ARG A 72 0.36 -15.47 22.71
C ARG A 72 0.15 -14.43 23.81
N ARG A 73 -0.98 -14.50 24.52
CA ARG A 73 -1.21 -13.76 25.76
C ARG A 73 -0.04 -14.15 26.67
N ARG A 74 0.75 -13.18 27.16
CA ARG A 74 1.77 -13.51 28.15
C ARG A 74 1.04 -14.11 29.35
N GLU A 75 1.44 -15.30 29.74
CA GLU A 75 1.01 -15.98 30.95
C GLU A 75 1.77 -15.33 32.13
N ASP A 76 1.41 -14.08 32.46
CA ASP A 76 2.03 -13.29 33.53
C ASP A 76 0.93 -12.66 34.42
N ASP A 77 -0.16 -13.40 34.59
CA ASP A 77 -1.33 -13.03 35.41
C ASP A 77 -1.72 -14.20 36.34
N ARG A 78 -0.74 -15.02 36.75
CA ARG A 78 -0.95 -16.04 37.78
C ARG A 78 -0.78 -15.35 39.14
N PRO A 79 -1.83 -15.18 39.95
CA PRO A 79 -1.64 -14.67 41.31
C PRO A 79 -0.73 -15.63 42.07
N ALA A 80 0.26 -15.08 42.77
CA ALA A 80 1.17 -15.81 43.64
C ALA A 80 0.38 -16.58 44.73
N PRO A 81 0.88 -17.75 45.17
CA PRO A 81 0.19 -18.63 46.12
C PRO A 81 -0.03 -17.99 47.49
#